data_AF-A0A3C0MHR9-F1
#
_entry.id   AF-A0A3C0MHR9-F1
#
_cell.length_a   1.000
_cell.length_b   1.000
_cell.length_c   1.000
_cell.angle_alpha   90.00
_cell.angle_beta   90.00
_cell.angle_gamma   90.00
#
_symmetry.space_group_name_H-M   'P 1'
#
loop_
_entity.id
_entity.type
_entity.pdbx_description
1 polymer ?
#
loop_
_entity_poly.entity_id
_entity_poly.type
_entity_poly.pdbx_seq_one_letter_code
_entity_poly.pdbx_strand_id
1 'polypeptide(L)'
;MYAKRIMDGLSKAQLTRAFASTDAWVFDLDNTLYPAHSNLFAQIDRRMSEYVARLLEVPVEEARVLQKQYYQAYGTTLNGLMAVHGIDPAPYLDYVHDLDLSGLA
;
A
#
# COMPACT_ATOMS: atom_id res chain seq x y z
N MET A 1 -15.70 -1.16 -1.16
CA MET A 1 -16.98 -0.44 -0.99
C MET A 1 -17.56 0.12 -2.31
N TYR A 2 -16.75 0.43 -3.33
CA TYR A 2 -17.22 1.03 -4.60
C TYR A 2 -17.91 0.05 -5.58
N ALA A 3 -17.41 -1.18 -5.74
CA ALA A 3 -17.97 -2.12 -6.73
C ALA A 3 -19.41 -2.58 -6.41
N LYS A 4 -19.76 -2.69 -5.12
CA LYS A 4 -21.10 -3.13 -4.68
C LYS A 4 -22.20 -2.19 -5.20
N ARG A 5 -21.93 -0.88 -5.17
CA ARG A 5 -22.88 0.17 -5.59
C ARG A 5 -23.07 0.29 -7.11
N ILE A 6 -22.16 -0.25 -7.91
CA ILE A 6 -22.28 -0.34 -9.38
C ILE A 6 -23.05 -1.61 -9.79
N MET A 7 -22.94 -2.69 -9.00
CA MET A 7 -23.56 -3.98 -9.31
C MET A 7 -24.95 -4.17 -8.68
N ASP A 8 -25.32 -3.35 -7.69
CA ASP A 8 -26.64 -3.38 -7.07
C ASP A 8 -27.73 -3.12 -8.13
N GLY A 9 -28.63 -4.09 -8.33
CA GLY A 9 -29.74 -4.02 -9.27
C GLY A 9 -29.50 -4.63 -10.66
N LEU A 10 -28.27 -5.08 -10.97
CA LEU A 10 -27.98 -5.82 -12.20
C LEU A 10 -28.17 -7.32 -12.00
N SER A 11 -28.92 -7.94 -12.91
CA SER A 11 -29.00 -9.40 -12.99
C SER A 11 -27.66 -10.01 -13.43
N LYS A 12 -27.44 -11.29 -13.10
CA LYS A 12 -26.26 -12.04 -13.55
C LYS A 12 -26.04 -11.96 -15.06
N ALA A 13 -27.12 -12.00 -15.86
CA ALA A 13 -27.04 -11.88 -17.32
C ALA A 13 -26.57 -10.49 -17.80
N GLN A 14 -26.90 -9.42 -17.08
CA GLN A 14 -26.42 -8.06 -17.38
C GLN A 14 -24.94 -7.92 -17.03
N LEU A 15 -24.49 -8.48 -15.90
CA LEU A 15 -23.08 -8.49 -15.51
C LEU A 15 -22.23 -9.30 -16.50
N THR A 16 -22.69 -10.49 -16.90
CA THR A 16 -21.98 -11.32 -17.89
C THR A 16 -21.81 -10.59 -19.22
N ARG A 17 -22.81 -9.83 -19.68
CA ARG A 17 -22.67 -9.00 -20.89
C ARG A 17 -21.71 -7.82 -20.68
N ALA A 18 -21.79 -7.13 -19.54
CA ALA A 18 -20.97 -5.95 -19.26
C ALA A 18 -19.47 -6.27 -19.24
N PHE A 19 -19.09 -7.49 -18.85
CA PHE A 19 -17.70 -7.94 -18.78
C PHE A 19 -17.35 -8.98 -19.87
N ALA A 20 -18.20 -9.16 -20.89
CA ALA A 20 -18.03 -10.22 -21.90
C ALA A 20 -16.72 -10.11 -22.71
N SER A 21 -16.17 -8.90 -22.84
CA SER A 21 -14.92 -8.61 -23.55
C SER A 21 -13.77 -8.22 -22.60
N THR A 22 -13.90 -8.50 -21.31
CA THR A 22 -12.85 -8.18 -20.32
C THR A 22 -11.87 -9.35 -20.24
N ASP A 23 -10.69 -9.16 -20.79
CA ASP A 23 -9.66 -10.20 -20.86
C ASP A 23 -8.66 -10.16 -19.68
N ALA A 24 -8.66 -9.08 -18.89
CA ALA A 24 -7.76 -8.90 -17.77
C ALA A 24 -8.45 -8.25 -16.57
N TRP A 25 -8.07 -8.68 -15.38
CA TRP A 25 -8.54 -8.15 -14.11
C TRP A 25 -7.34 -7.72 -13.27
N VAL A 26 -7.36 -6.47 -12.81
CA VAL A 26 -6.39 -5.96 -11.85
C VAL A 26 -7.07 -5.91 -10.50
N PHE A 27 -6.49 -6.60 -9.53
CA PHE A 27 -6.93 -6.54 -8.15
C PHE A 27 -5.90 -5.75 -7.36
N ASP A 28 -6.40 -4.77 -6.61
CA ASP A 28 -5.63 -4.20 -5.52
C ASP A 28 -5.35 -5.30 -4.49
N LEU A 29 -4.19 -5.22 -3.82
CA LEU A 29 -3.75 -6.22 -2.85
C LEU A 29 -4.19 -5.83 -1.44
N ASP A 30 -3.77 -4.64 -1.01
CA ASP A 30 -3.79 -4.26 0.39
C ASP A 30 -5.21 -3.94 0.88
N ASN A 31 -5.65 -4.62 1.94
CA ASN A 31 -7.01 -4.52 2.47
C ASN A 31 -8.12 -4.88 1.44
N THR A 32 -7.73 -5.47 0.29
CA THR A 32 -8.64 -5.93 -0.77
C THR A 32 -8.64 -7.45 -0.84
N LEU A 33 -7.47 -8.08 -1.03
CA LEU A 33 -7.33 -9.54 -1.07
C LEU A 33 -7.20 -10.16 0.32
N TYR A 34 -6.88 -9.36 1.34
CA TYR A 34 -6.93 -9.75 2.74
C TYR A 34 -7.76 -8.73 3.54
N PRO A 35 -8.38 -9.15 4.67
CA PRO A 35 -9.20 -8.25 5.46
C PRO A 35 -8.39 -7.13 6.13
N ALA A 36 -8.98 -5.93 6.23
CA ALA A 36 -8.33 -4.80 6.93
C ALA A 36 -7.99 -5.09 8.40
N HIS A 37 -8.70 -6.03 9.04
CA HIS A 37 -8.44 -6.42 10.43
C HIS A 37 -7.17 -7.27 10.60
N SER A 38 -6.56 -7.77 9.53
CA SER A 38 -5.23 -8.42 9.58
C SER A 38 -4.12 -7.43 9.96
N ASN A 39 -4.39 -6.12 9.90
CA ASN A 39 -3.54 -5.04 10.42
C ASN A 39 -2.09 -5.02 9.92
N LEU A 40 -1.82 -5.64 8.76
CA LEU A 40 -0.49 -5.66 8.13
C LEU A 40 0.00 -4.24 7.82
N PHE A 41 -0.91 -3.36 7.42
CA PHE A 41 -0.57 -1.98 7.08
C PHE A 41 0.00 -1.19 8.28
N ALA A 42 -0.42 -1.50 9.51
CA ALA A 42 0.15 -0.88 10.70
C ALA A 42 1.60 -1.31 10.95
N GLN A 43 1.93 -2.57 10.63
CA GLN A 43 3.31 -3.05 10.70
C GLN A 43 4.18 -2.35 9.65
N ILE A 44 3.68 -2.21 8.41
CA ILE A 44 4.38 -1.49 7.33
C ILE A 44 4.60 -0.02 7.73
N ASP A 45 3.58 0.69 8.19
CA ASP A 45 3.67 2.10 8.62
C ASP A 45 4.73 2.32 9.73
N ARG A 46 4.78 1.42 10.71
CA ARG A 46 5.82 1.45 11.75
C ARG A 46 7.21 1.25 11.15
N ARG A 47 7.39 0.21 10.33
CA ARG A 47 8.69 -0.11 9.71
C ARG A 47 9.17 0.99 8.75
N MET A 48 8.27 1.59 7.97
CA MET A 48 8.61 2.75 7.13
C MET A 48 9.15 3.90 7.98
N SER A 49 8.50 4.19 9.12
CA SER A 49 8.93 5.24 10.06
C SER A 49 10.28 4.97 10.68
N GLU A 50 10.54 3.73 11.10
CA GLU A 50 11.83 3.33 11.63
C GLU A 50 12.94 3.40 10.57
N TYR A 51 12.66 2.99 9.33
CA TYR A 51 13.64 3.06 8.25
C TYR A 51 14.00 4.52 7.93
N VAL A 52 13.00 5.39 7.77
CA VAL A 52 13.23 6.81 7.48
C VAL A 52 13.96 7.50 8.63
N ALA A 53 13.60 7.20 9.87
CA ALA A 53 14.28 7.72 11.06
C ALA A 53 15.78 7.36 11.08
N ARG A 54 16.10 6.08 10.82
CA ARG A 54 17.50 5.62 10.76
C ARG A 54 18.26 6.21 9.58
N LEU A 55 17.64 6.24 8.41
CA LEU A 55 18.27 6.72 7.18
C LEU A 55 18.64 8.21 7.28
N LEU A 56 17.77 9.02 7.88
CA LEU A 56 17.92 10.47 7.94
C LEU A 56 18.43 10.97 9.30
N GLU A 57 18.69 10.05 10.23
CA GLU A 57 19.16 10.33 11.59
C GLU A 57 18.24 11.29 12.36
N VAL A 58 16.92 11.12 12.20
CA VAL A 58 15.89 11.94 12.84
C VAL A 58 15.02 11.14 13.80
N PRO A 59 14.34 11.78 14.78
CA PRO A 59 13.34 11.11 15.60
C PRO A 59 12.20 10.50 14.77
N VAL A 60 11.62 9.40 15.25
CA VAL A 60 10.54 8.68 14.55
C VAL A 60 9.33 9.56 14.23
N GLU A 61 8.99 10.50 15.12
CA GLU A 61 7.89 11.45 14.89
C GLU A 61 8.16 12.38 13.71
N GLU A 62 9.42 12.83 13.56
CA GLU A 62 9.84 13.64 12.42
C GLU A 62 9.89 12.81 11.13
N ALA A 63 10.40 11.59 11.20
CA ALA A 63 10.37 10.64 10.09
C ALA A 63 8.95 10.39 9.57
N ARG A 64 7.96 10.35 10.47
CA ARG A 64 6.54 10.21 10.11
C ARG A 64 5.99 11.43 9.38
N VAL A 65 6.44 12.63 9.73
CA VAL A 65 6.10 13.86 9.00
C VAL A 65 6.73 13.83 7.60
N LEU A 66 8.01 13.49 7.50
CA LEU A 66 8.73 13.39 6.22
C LEU A 66 8.09 12.37 5.27
N GLN A 67 7.67 11.21 5.77
CA GLN A 67 6.93 10.24 4.96
C GLN A 67 5.68 10.83 4.33
N LYS A 68 4.86 11.56 5.10
CA LYS A 68 3.64 12.19 4.58
C LYS A 68 3.97 13.25 3.53
N GLN A 69 5.04 14.01 3.74
CA GLN A 69 5.52 14.98 2.76
C GLN A 69 5.99 14.30 1.47
N TYR A 70 6.78 13.22 1.58
CA TYR A 70 7.22 12.45 0.42
C TYR A 70 6.06 11.82 -0.33
N TYR A 71 5.10 11.23 0.38
CA TYR A 71 3.88 10.70 -0.22
C TYR A 71 3.11 11.78 -1.00
N GLN A 72 2.91 12.95 -0.42
CA GLN A 72 2.18 14.05 -1.07
C GLN A 72 2.92 14.61 -2.29
N ALA A 73 4.24 14.75 -2.23
CA ALA A 73 5.03 15.37 -3.29
C ALA A 73 5.45 14.39 -4.40
N TYR A 74 5.64 13.11 -4.08
CA TYR A 74 6.23 12.11 -4.98
C TYR A 74 5.34 10.88 -5.21
N GLY A 75 4.12 10.85 -4.64
CA GLY A 75 3.17 9.75 -4.77
C GLY A 75 3.44 8.56 -3.85
N THR A 76 4.69 8.34 -3.43
CA THR A 76 5.07 7.37 -2.39
C THR A 76 6.23 7.87 -1.55
N THR A 77 6.34 7.40 -0.31
CA THR A 77 7.53 7.62 0.53
C THR A 77 8.80 7.18 -0.19
N LEU A 78 8.80 5.97 -0.75
CA LEU A 78 9.95 5.39 -1.42
C LEU A 78 10.42 6.27 -2.60
N ASN A 79 9.50 6.72 -3.46
CA ASN A 79 9.86 7.59 -4.58
C ASN A 79 10.48 8.92 -4.09
N GLY A 80 9.95 9.49 -2.99
CA GLY A 80 10.55 10.69 -2.39
C GLY A 80 11.95 10.45 -1.83
N LEU A 81 12.18 9.30 -1.18
CA LEU A 81 13.51 8.92 -0.69
C LEU A 81 14.50 8.70 -1.84
N MET A 82 14.07 8.06 -2.92
CA MET A 82 14.89 7.87 -4.12
C MET A 82 15.21 9.22 -4.79
N ALA A 83 14.22 10.10 -4.94
CA ALA A 83 14.39 11.37 -5.62
C ALA A 83 15.26 12.37 -4.84
N VAL A 84 15.11 12.42 -3.51
CA VAL A 84 15.79 13.41 -2.66
C VAL A 84 17.12 12.90 -2.11
N HIS A 85 17.19 11.62 -1.75
CA HIS A 85 18.35 11.04 -1.07
C HIS A 85 19.10 9.99 -1.90
N GLY A 86 18.60 9.65 -3.09
CA GLY A 86 19.30 8.74 -4.01
C GLY A 86 19.41 7.30 -3.50
N ILE A 87 18.52 6.87 -2.61
CA ILE A 87 18.61 5.53 -2.02
C ILE A 87 18.36 4.42 -3.05
N ASP A 88 19.01 3.28 -2.85
CA ASP A 88 18.59 2.02 -3.47
C ASP A 88 17.23 1.60 -2.87
N PRO A 89 16.20 1.31 -3.69
CA PRO A 89 14.92 0.85 -3.19
C PRO A 89 14.96 -0.55 -2.55
N ALA A 90 15.89 -1.42 -2.94
CA ALA A 90 15.85 -2.82 -2.50
C ALA A 90 15.95 -2.98 -0.97
N PRO A 91 16.92 -2.37 -0.26
CA PRO A 91 16.99 -2.47 1.20
C PRO A 91 15.78 -1.89 1.93
N TYR A 92 15.16 -0.84 1.36
CA TYR A 92 13.92 -0.28 1.90
C TYR A 92 12.78 -1.28 1.78
N LEU A 93 12.58 -1.82 0.58
CA LEU A 93 11.50 -2.77 0.29
C LEU A 93 11.64 -4.05 1.12
N ASP A 94 12.84 -4.60 1.23
CA ASP A 94 13.11 -5.77 2.07
C ASP A 94 12.77 -5.50 3.54
N TYR A 95 13.18 -4.34 4.07
CA TYR A 95 12.91 -4.02 5.48
C TYR A 95 11.42 -3.80 5.76
N VAL A 96 10.71 -3.07 4.91
CA VAL A 96 9.31 -2.70 5.19
C VAL A 96 8.32 -3.86 4.94
N HIS A 97 8.71 -4.87 4.14
CA HIS A 97 7.89 -6.05 3.84
C HIS A 97 8.23 -7.30 4.65
N ASP A 98 9.22 -7.25 5.54
CA ASP A 98 9.48 -8.29 6.53
C ASP A 98 8.40 -8.27 7.64
N LEU A 99 7.21 -8.77 7.32
CA LEU A 99 6.01 -8.68 8.15
C LEU A 99 5.69 -9.99 8.87
N ASP A 100 5.10 -9.91 10.06
CA ASP A 100 4.43 -11.06 10.67
C ASP A 100 3.08 -11.29 9.99
N LEU A 101 2.97 -12.39 9.26
CA LEU A 101 1.80 -12.77 8.47
C LEU A 101 0.86 -13.76 9.19
N SER A 102 1.10 -14.05 10.48
CA SER A 102 0.30 -15.01 11.25
C SER A 102 -1.20 -14.67 11.30
N GLY A 103 -1.57 -13.41 11.11
CA GLY A 103 -2.96 -12.91 11.05
C GLY A 103 -3.69 -13.09 9.71
N LEU A 104 -3.15 -13.85 8.76
CA LEU A 104 -3.75 -14.14 7.45
C LEU A 104 -4.46 -15.51 7.35
N ALA A 105 -4.54 -16.27 8.45
CA ALA A 105 -5.10 -17.64 8.51
C ALA A 105 -6.63 -17.70 8.42
#